data_AF-A0A1V6IH44-F1
#
_entry.id   AF-A0A1V6IH44-F1
#
_cell.length_a   1.000
_cell.length_b   1.000
_cell.length_c   1.000
_cell.angle_alpha   90.00
_cell.angle_beta   90.00
_cell.angle_gamma   90.00
#
_symmetry.space_group_name_H-M   'P 1'
#
loop_
_entity.id
_entity.type
_entity.pdbx_description
1 polymer ?
#
loop_
_entity_poly.entity_id
_entity_poly.type
_entity_poly.pdbx_seq_one_letter_code
_entity_poly.pdbx_strand_id
1 'polypeptide(L)'
;MFIELLVPPNGVKSYQMAEIIHNAAVVFCNCFIDRCLLTHDRMVKAKRSVKQNIVEGSAASGTSKKTELRSIGVAQASMEKLHVDFQYFLRRRALPLWRKDHAKSKDVRAPAWKENGPYSTFKAYLRQAL
;
A
#
# COMPACT_ATOMS: atom_id res chain seq x y z
N MET A 1 12.07 -2.20 3.48
CA MET A 1 10.96 -1.39 2.94
C MET A 1 9.66 -2.23 2.90
N PHE A 2 8.72 -1.88 3.79
CA PHE A 2 7.23 -2.01 3.79
C PHE A 2 6.44 -3.14 3.10
N ILE A 3 7.07 -4.20 2.65
CA ILE A 3 6.42 -5.20 1.79
C ILE A 3 5.41 -6.09 2.56
N GLU A 4 5.53 -6.19 3.89
CA GLU A 4 4.72 -7.08 4.72
C GLU A 4 3.46 -6.43 5.36
N LEU A 5 3.12 -5.17 5.03
CA LEU A 5 1.92 -4.48 5.53
C LEU A 5 0.65 -4.80 4.70
N LEU A 6 0.80 -5.55 3.61
CA LEU A 6 -0.15 -5.61 2.49
C LEU A 6 -1.30 -6.62 2.61
N VAL A 7 -1.49 -7.24 3.79
CA VAL A 7 -2.67 -8.08 4.04
C VAL A 7 -3.57 -7.36 5.04
N PRO A 8 -4.51 -6.53 4.58
CA PRO A 8 -5.46 -5.92 5.48
C PRO A 8 -6.39 -6.97 6.13
N PRO A 9 -6.72 -6.85 7.43
CA PRO A 9 -7.76 -7.69 8.04
C PRO A 9 -9.14 -7.33 7.51
N ASN A 10 -10.03 -8.32 7.40
CA ASN A 10 -11.39 -8.21 6.84
C ASN A 10 -12.20 -7.01 7.41
N GLY A 11 -13.00 -6.35 6.58
CA GLY A 11 -13.94 -5.28 7.00
C GLY A 11 -13.37 -3.86 6.95
N VAL A 12 -13.99 -2.88 7.60
CA VAL A 12 -13.69 -1.42 7.49
C VAL A 12 -12.24 -1.05 7.82
N LYS A 13 -11.55 -1.86 8.64
CA LYS A 13 -10.11 -1.70 8.94
C LYS A 13 -9.22 -1.98 7.71
N SER A 14 -9.69 -2.77 6.75
CA SER A 14 -8.98 -3.00 5.47
C SER A 14 -8.90 -1.76 4.59
N TYR A 15 -9.97 -0.96 4.58
CA TYR A 15 -10.05 0.29 3.82
C TYR A 15 -8.97 1.28 4.28
N GLN A 16 -8.90 1.53 5.60
CA GLN A 16 -7.97 2.50 6.19
C GLN A 16 -6.51 2.07 5.96
N MET A 17 -6.23 0.78 6.08
CA MET A 17 -4.91 0.23 5.82
C MET A 17 -4.53 0.35 4.34
N ALA A 18 -5.46 0.06 3.42
CA ALA A 18 -5.22 0.18 2.00
C ALA A 18 -5.00 1.63 1.54
N GLU A 19 -5.65 2.61 2.18
CA GLU A 19 -5.40 4.04 1.97
C GLU A 19 -4.00 4.45 2.45
N ILE A 20 -3.56 3.98 3.61
CA ILE A 20 -2.21 4.23 4.13
C ILE A 20 -1.15 3.65 3.18
N ILE A 21 -1.34 2.40 2.74
CA ILE A 21 -0.45 1.73 1.77
C ILE A 21 -0.42 2.50 0.45
N HIS A 22 -1.58 2.96 -0.04
CA HIS A 22 -1.67 3.77 -1.25
C HIS A 22 -0.85 5.06 -1.13
N ASN A 23 -1.06 5.82 -0.06
CA ASN A 23 -0.36 7.09 0.15
C ASN A 23 1.17 6.88 0.29
N ALA A 24 1.58 5.83 0.99
CA ALA A 24 2.99 5.44 1.08
C ALA A 24 3.59 5.12 -0.29
N ALA A 25 2.85 4.39 -1.13
CA ALA A 25 3.26 4.07 -2.49
C ALA A 25 3.35 5.33 -3.37
N VAL A 26 2.49 6.33 -3.16
CA VAL A 26 2.57 7.62 -3.87
C VAL A 26 3.88 8.33 -3.54
N VAL A 27 4.18 8.51 -2.26
CA VAL A 27 5.42 9.15 -1.80
C VAL A 27 6.62 8.40 -2.34
N PHE A 28 6.64 7.07 -2.21
CA PHE A 28 7.74 6.26 -2.71
C PHE A 28 7.99 6.46 -4.22
N CYS A 29 6.93 6.38 -5.05
CA CYS A 29 7.10 6.52 -6.49
C CYS A 29 7.68 7.90 -6.85
N ASN A 30 7.19 8.96 -6.19
CA ASN A 30 7.63 10.32 -6.46
C ASN A 30 9.09 10.59 -6.05
N CYS A 31 9.59 9.87 -5.04
CA CYS A 31 10.93 10.06 -4.50
C CYS A 31 11.98 9.13 -5.13
N PHE A 32 11.60 7.90 -5.46
CA PHE A 32 12.56 6.84 -5.78
C PHE A 32 12.49 6.29 -7.20
N ILE A 33 11.38 6.54 -7.92
CA ILE A 33 11.22 6.07 -9.29
C ILE A 33 11.25 7.26 -10.24
N ASP A 34 12.16 7.23 -11.19
CA ASP A 34 12.21 8.22 -12.27
C ASP A 34 10.91 8.18 -13.07
N ARG A 35 10.30 9.36 -13.27
CA ARG A 35 9.00 9.53 -13.95
C ARG A 35 9.02 9.06 -15.40
N CYS A 36 10.19 9.05 -16.06
CA CYS A 36 10.36 8.60 -17.44
C CYS A 36 10.36 7.06 -17.56
N LEU A 37 10.48 6.33 -16.44
CA LEU A 37 10.50 4.87 -16.48
C LEU A 37 9.08 4.30 -16.61
N LEU A 38 8.93 3.28 -17.46
CA LEU A 38 7.68 2.51 -17.58
C LEU A 38 7.21 1.93 -16.24
N THR A 39 8.14 1.61 -15.33
CA THR A 39 7.82 1.16 -13.97
C THR A 39 7.06 2.23 -13.18
N HIS A 40 7.40 3.52 -13.34
CA HIS A 40 6.67 4.60 -12.70
C HIS A 40 5.19 4.59 -13.12
N ASP A 41 4.94 4.54 -14.42
CA ASP A 41 3.59 4.54 -14.98
C ASP A 41 2.77 3.31 -14.56
N ARG A 42 3.40 2.13 -14.52
CA ARG A 42 2.76 0.90 -14.03
C ARG A 42 2.35 1.04 -12.56
N MET A 43 3.26 1.53 -11.71
CA MET A 43 2.98 1.75 -10.29
C MET A 43 1.93 2.86 -10.10
N VAL A 44 1.93 3.92 -10.89
CA VAL A 44 0.89 4.97 -10.87
C VAL A 44 -0.49 4.41 -11.24
N LYS A 45 -0.57 3.60 -12.30
CA LYS A 45 -1.82 2.96 -12.72
C LYS A 45 -2.34 1.99 -11.66
N ALA A 46 -1.48 1.16 -11.08
CA ALA A 46 -1.86 0.24 -10.01
C ALA A 46 -2.39 1.01 -8.78
N LYS A 47 -1.69 2.06 -8.34
CA LYS A 47 -2.16 2.94 -7.25
C LYS A 47 -3.55 3.54 -7.54
N ARG A 48 -3.76 4.06 -8.75
CA ARG A 48 -5.05 4.65 -9.15
C ARG A 48 -6.17 3.61 -9.12
N SER A 49 -5.90 2.40 -9.63
CA SER A 49 -6.83 1.27 -9.60
C SER A 49 -7.20 0.89 -8.17
N VAL A 50 -6.23 0.81 -7.24
CA VAL A 50 -6.49 0.55 -5.81
C VAL A 50 -7.46 1.58 -5.24
N LYS A 51 -7.17 2.88 -5.40
CA LYS A 51 -8.03 3.96 -4.87
C LYS A 51 -9.45 3.88 -5.42
N GLN A 52 -9.61 3.70 -6.73
CA GLN A 52 -10.93 3.66 -7.37
C GLN A 52 -11.76 2.48 -6.88
N ASN A 53 -11.16 1.29 -6.82
CA ASN A 53 -11.87 0.07 -6.42
C ASN A 53 -12.21 0.05 -4.93
N ILE A 54 -11.41 0.70 -4.09
CA ILE A 54 -11.72 0.91 -2.67
C ILE A 54 -12.95 1.83 -2.52
N VAL A 55 -12.98 2.94 -3.26
CA VAL A 55 -14.14 3.88 -3.25
C VAL A 55 -15.40 3.19 -3.75
N GLU A 56 -15.32 2.46 -4.86
CA GLU A 56 -16.45 1.71 -5.43
C GLU A 56 -16.94 0.61 -4.49
N GLY A 57 -16.02 -0.18 -3.91
CA GLY A 57 -16.37 -1.22 -2.94
C GLY A 57 -17.04 -0.65 -1.70
N SER A 58 -16.56 0.50 -1.20
CA SER A 58 -17.16 1.19 -0.06
C SER A 58 -18.57 1.70 -0.38
N ALA A 59 -18.78 2.29 -1.56
CA ALA A 59 -20.10 2.75 -1.98
C ALA A 59 -21.10 1.59 -2.17
N ALA A 60 -20.61 0.43 -2.60
CA ALA A 60 -21.41 -0.77 -2.80
C ALA A 60 -21.72 -1.57 -1.52
N SER A 61 -20.99 -1.35 -0.42
CA SER A 61 -21.09 -2.19 0.79
C SER A 61 -22.50 -2.27 1.39
N GLY A 62 -23.27 -1.20 1.27
CA GLY A 62 -24.67 -1.12 1.74
C GLY A 62 -25.73 -1.53 0.71
N THR A 63 -25.36 -1.74 -0.56
CA THR A 63 -26.32 -1.96 -1.67
C THR A 63 -26.11 -3.29 -2.39
N SER A 64 -24.87 -3.75 -2.54
CA SER A 64 -24.54 -4.99 -3.24
C SER A 64 -23.25 -5.61 -2.70
N LYS A 65 -23.41 -6.72 -1.96
CA LYS A 65 -22.28 -7.53 -1.47
C LYS A 65 -21.44 -8.14 -2.61
N LYS A 66 -22.07 -8.50 -3.73
CA LYS A 66 -21.36 -9.01 -4.91
C LYS A 66 -20.41 -7.96 -5.49
N THR A 67 -20.88 -6.72 -5.60
CA THR A 67 -20.07 -5.61 -6.14
C THR A 67 -18.96 -5.22 -5.18
N GLU A 68 -19.28 -5.12 -3.87
CA GLU A 68 -18.27 -4.89 -2.82
C GLU A 68 -17.12 -5.90 -2.93
N LEU A 69 -17.42 -7.20 -2.89
CA LEU A 69 -16.39 -8.25 -2.92
C LEU A 69 -15.56 -8.20 -4.21
N ARG A 70 -16.19 -7.93 -5.36
CA ARG A 70 -15.48 -7.80 -6.63
C ARG A 70 -14.49 -6.65 -6.62
N SER A 71 -14.93 -5.45 -6.24
CA SER A 71 -14.07 -4.26 -6.25
C SER A 71 -12.94 -4.40 -5.22
N ILE A 72 -13.24 -4.91 -4.03
CA ILE A 72 -12.19 -5.19 -3.03
C ILE A 72 -11.18 -6.22 -3.54
N GLY A 73 -11.62 -7.28 -4.22
CA GLY A 73 -10.73 -8.26 -4.86
C GLY A 73 -9.81 -7.63 -5.91
N VAL A 74 -10.33 -6.71 -6.73
CA VAL A 74 -9.50 -5.97 -7.71
C VAL A 74 -8.50 -5.05 -7.01
N ALA A 75 -8.90 -4.37 -5.94
CA ALA A 75 -7.99 -3.53 -5.14
C ALA A 75 -6.86 -4.38 -4.55
N GLN A 76 -7.16 -5.57 -4.02
CA GLN A 76 -6.16 -6.51 -3.50
C GLN A 76 -5.17 -6.96 -4.58
N ALA A 77 -5.67 -7.37 -5.76
CA ALA A 77 -4.80 -7.77 -6.87
C ALA A 77 -3.90 -6.61 -7.35
N SER A 78 -4.40 -5.38 -7.36
CA SER A 78 -3.60 -4.20 -7.72
C SER A 78 -2.54 -3.84 -6.66
N MET A 79 -2.84 -4.07 -5.37
CA MET A 79 -1.87 -3.96 -4.28
C MET A 79 -0.75 -4.99 -4.39
N GLU A 80 -1.06 -6.22 -4.79
CA GLU A 80 -0.06 -7.27 -5.00
C GLU A 80 0.88 -6.96 -6.18
N LYS A 81 0.37 -6.32 -7.23
CA LYS A 81 1.23 -5.79 -8.31
C LYS A 81 2.22 -4.74 -7.80
N LEU A 82 1.75 -3.79 -6.97
CA LEU A 82 2.62 -2.80 -6.34
C LEU A 82 3.71 -3.44 -5.48
N HIS A 83 3.36 -4.50 -4.75
CA HIS A 83 4.29 -5.26 -3.95
C HIS A 83 5.42 -5.86 -4.79
N VAL A 84 5.08 -6.50 -5.90
CA VAL A 84 6.05 -7.08 -6.84
C VAL A 84 6.94 -5.98 -7.44
N ASP A 85 6.37 -4.84 -7.83
CA ASP A 85 7.15 -3.70 -8.34
C ASP A 85 8.15 -3.16 -7.30
N PHE A 86 7.75 -3.10 -6.02
CA PHE A 86 8.68 -2.72 -4.93
C PHE A 86 9.80 -3.73 -4.75
N GLN A 87 9.49 -5.03 -4.75
CA GLN A 87 10.52 -6.08 -4.66
C GLN A 87 11.51 -5.98 -5.81
N TYR A 88 11.01 -5.75 -7.03
CA TYR A 88 11.83 -5.56 -8.21
C TYR A 88 12.74 -4.34 -8.09
N PHE A 89 12.22 -3.21 -7.60
CA PHE A 89 13.01 -2.01 -7.33
C PHE A 89 14.16 -2.29 -6.35
N LEU A 90 13.88 -2.95 -5.23
CA LEU A 90 14.89 -3.27 -4.23
C LEU A 90 15.98 -4.18 -4.81
N ARG A 91 15.57 -5.22 -5.55
CA ARG A 91 16.50 -6.15 -6.20
C ARG A 91 17.43 -5.43 -7.16
N ARG A 92 16.90 -4.55 -8.02
CA ARG A 92 17.71 -3.78 -8.99
C ARG A 92 18.74 -2.87 -8.35
N ARG A 93 18.49 -2.41 -7.12
CA ARG A 93 19.41 -1.55 -6.36
C ARG A 93 20.23 -2.31 -5.31
N ALA A 94 20.17 -3.65 -5.31
CA ALA A 94 20.80 -4.51 -4.31
C ALA A 94 20.45 -4.11 -2.86
N LEU A 95 19.23 -3.59 -2.64
CA LEU A 95 18.76 -3.18 -1.33
C LEU A 95 18.16 -4.37 -0.58
N PRO A 96 18.39 -4.48 0.74
CA PRO A 96 17.90 -5.60 1.52
C PRO A 96 16.37 -5.57 1.66
N LEU A 97 15.75 -6.72 1.40
CA LEU A 97 14.36 -6.95 1.72
C LEU A 97 14.22 -7.29 3.21
N TRP A 98 13.49 -6.47 3.96
CA TRP A 98 13.22 -6.76 5.37
C TRP A 98 12.07 -7.75 5.48
N ARG A 99 12.33 -8.89 6.15
CA ARG A 99 11.31 -9.85 6.54
C ARG A 99 10.43 -9.27 7.67
N LYS A 100 9.26 -9.87 7.86
CA LYS A 100 8.22 -9.48 8.84
C LYS A 100 8.74 -9.30 10.28
N ASP A 101 9.75 -10.08 10.64
CA ASP A 101 10.39 -10.22 11.94
C ASP A 101 11.52 -9.22 12.19
N HIS A 102 12.04 -8.59 11.13
CA HIS A 102 13.13 -7.60 11.21
C HIS A 102 12.73 -6.41 12.10
N ALA A 103 13.62 -5.94 12.99
CA ALA A 103 13.35 -4.86 13.93
C ALA A 103 12.78 -3.60 13.24
N LYS A 104 13.46 -3.10 12.20
CA LYS A 104 12.96 -1.98 11.36
C LYS A 104 11.59 -2.23 10.73
N SER A 105 11.24 -3.48 10.42
CA SER A 105 9.91 -3.83 9.91
C SER A 105 8.87 -3.73 11.04
N LYS A 106 9.18 -4.21 12.24
CA LYS A 106 8.30 -4.11 13.42
C LYS A 106 8.08 -2.65 13.85
N ASP A 107 9.14 -1.85 13.94
CA ASP A 107 9.06 -0.44 14.36
C ASP A 107 8.15 0.38 13.46
N VAL A 108 8.29 0.15 12.17
CA VAL A 108 7.52 0.80 11.12
C VAL A 108 6.06 0.34 11.08
N ARG A 109 5.79 -0.93 11.43
CA ARG A 109 4.43 -1.49 11.49
C ARG A 109 3.72 -1.14 12.79
N ALA A 110 4.43 -0.93 13.89
CA ALA A 110 3.86 -0.71 15.22
C ALA A 110 2.82 0.45 15.26
N PRO A 111 3.02 1.59 14.56
CA PRO A 111 2.01 2.63 14.46
C PRO A 111 0.72 2.20 13.78
N ALA A 112 0.78 1.30 12.79
CA ALA A 112 -0.37 0.88 11.99
C ALA A 112 -1.33 -0.05 12.76
N TRP A 113 -0.88 -0.63 13.88
CA TRP A 113 -1.68 -1.52 14.73
C TRP A 113 -2.29 -0.84 15.97
N LYS A 114 -1.96 0.43 16.23
CA LYS A 114 -2.66 1.19 17.27
C LYS A 114 -4.05 1.56 16.74
N GLU A 115 -5.09 1.30 17.51
CA GLU A 115 -6.52 1.39 17.10
C GLU A 115 -6.96 2.74 16.52
N ASN A 116 -6.13 3.78 16.64
CA ASN A 116 -6.32 5.10 16.05
C ASN A 116 -4.98 5.67 15.55
N GLY A 117 -4.10 4.86 14.96
CA GLY A 117 -2.84 5.32 14.40
C GLY A 117 -3.11 6.29 13.25
N PRO A 118 -3.04 7.61 13.45
CA PRO A 118 -3.47 8.53 12.42
C PRO A 118 -2.43 8.48 11.30
N TYR A 119 -2.87 8.70 10.07
CA TYR A 119 -2.03 8.94 8.89
C TYR A 119 -0.79 9.83 9.17
N SER A 120 -0.90 10.75 10.15
CA SER A 120 0.19 11.59 10.64
C SER A 120 1.42 10.82 11.14
N THR A 121 1.25 9.67 11.80
CA THR A 121 2.39 8.87 12.31
C THR A 121 3.13 8.17 11.17
N PHE A 122 2.41 7.72 10.14
CA PHE A 122 3.02 7.10 8.96
C PHE A 122 3.74 8.14 8.08
N LYS A 123 3.19 9.36 7.99
CA LYS A 123 3.82 10.51 7.31
C LYS A 123 5.13 10.93 7.97
N ALA A 124 5.24 10.84 9.30
CA ALA A 124 6.49 11.11 10.03
C ALA A 124 7.59 10.10 9.69
N TYR A 125 7.26 8.80 9.61
CA TYR A 125 8.19 7.76 9.19
C TYR A 125 8.60 7.88 7.72
N LEU A 126 7.67 8.22 6.82
CA LEU A 126 7.97 8.48 5.42
C LEU A 126 8.92 9.67 5.22
N ARG A 127 8.89 10.67 6.10
CA ARG A 127 9.84 11.79 6.11
C ARG A 127 11.22 11.41 6.65
N GLN A 128 11.30 10.50 7.63
CA GLN A 128 12.58 10.04 8.20
C GLN A 128 13.28 8.96 7.37
N ALA A 129 12.54 8.27 6.50
CA ALA A 129 13.09 7.28 5.57
C ALA A 129 13.57 7.87 4.22
N LEU A 130 13.41 9.20 4.06
CA LEU A 130 14.05 10.04 3.03
C LEU A 130 15.34 10.63 3.60
#